data_AF-A0A7S2SZ64-F1
#
_entry.id   AF-A0A7S2SZ64-F1
#
_cell.length_a   1.000
_cell.length_b   1.000
_cell.length_c   1.000
_cell.angle_alpha   90.00
_cell.angle_beta   90.00
_cell.angle_gamma   90.00
#
_symmetry.space_group_name_H-M   'P 1'
#
loop_
_entity.id
_entity.type
_entity.pdbx_description
1 polymer ?
#
loop_
_entity_poly.entity_id
_entity_poly.type
_entity_poly.pdbx_seq_one_letter_code
_entity_poly.pdbx_strand_id
1 'polypeptide(L)'
;GQQGGSTDIDLSERDGKERTLLHWATDHGNLELVCALLRNEADPNCQDADGQTPLHYAAMCEYREIYDVLVEGGADESKVDGDGETPAMWAPDHWKTKPEGEQFIGWKS
;
A
#
# COMPACT_ATOMS: atom_id res chain seq x y z
N GLY A 1 21.03 24.63 -22.85
CA GLY A 1 21.69 23.55 -22.10
C GLY A 1 20.82 23.21 -20.92
N GLN A 2 20.72 21.91 -20.60
CA GLN A 2 20.13 21.29 -19.41
C GLN A 2 18.64 21.65 -19.22
N GLN A 3 17.69 20.72 -19.22
CA GLN A 3 17.64 19.59 -18.28
C GLN A 3 17.03 18.37 -18.99
N GLY A 4 17.69 17.22 -18.86
CA GLY A 4 17.06 15.94 -19.14
C GLY A 4 15.93 15.75 -18.14
N GLY A 5 14.72 15.55 -18.64
CA GLY A 5 13.58 15.13 -17.84
C GLY A 5 13.77 13.69 -17.40
N SER A 6 14.56 13.48 -16.36
CA SER A 6 14.29 12.38 -15.44
C SER A 6 13.11 12.86 -14.59
N THR A 7 11.91 12.37 -14.86
CA THR A 7 10.83 12.51 -13.88
C THR A 7 11.14 11.54 -12.75
N ASP A 8 12.12 11.91 -11.92
CA ASP A 8 12.36 11.23 -10.66
C ASP A 8 11.11 11.50 -9.82
N ILE A 9 10.21 10.50 -9.76
CA ILE A 9 9.04 10.57 -8.89
C ILE A 9 9.61 10.58 -7.47
N ASP A 10 9.47 11.69 -6.76
CA ASP A 10 9.89 11.77 -5.36
C ASP A 10 8.88 11.01 -4.49
N LEU A 11 9.24 9.77 -4.16
CA LEU A 11 8.43 8.87 -3.33
C LEU A 11 8.40 9.31 -1.86
N SER A 12 9.25 10.25 -1.46
CA SER A 12 9.33 10.78 -0.11
C SER A 12 8.44 12.00 0.13
N GLU A 13 7.82 12.55 -0.93
CA GLU A 13 6.86 13.64 -0.78
C GLU A 13 5.68 13.22 0.10
N ARG A 14 5.32 14.12 1.01
CA ARG A 14 4.26 13.95 2.00
C ARG A 14 3.29 15.12 1.93
N ASP A 15 2.00 14.81 1.98
CA ASP A 15 0.97 15.85 2.06
C ASP A 15 0.81 16.40 3.50
N GLY A 16 -0.19 17.28 3.70
CA GLY A 16 -0.47 17.85 5.02
C GLY A 16 -0.93 16.86 6.11
N LYS A 17 -1.11 15.58 5.77
CA LYS A 17 -1.39 14.46 6.68
C LYS A 17 -0.26 13.44 6.71
N GLU A 18 0.92 13.80 6.25
CA GLU A 18 2.08 12.90 6.10
C GLU A 18 1.87 11.72 5.14
N ARG A 19 0.85 11.76 4.27
CA ARG A 19 0.58 10.69 3.32
C ARG A 19 1.54 10.77 2.14
N THR A 20 2.15 9.63 1.82
CA THR A 20 2.99 9.42 0.63
C THR A 20 2.14 9.11 -0.60
N LEU A 21 2.75 9.14 -1.79
CA LEU A 21 2.09 8.70 -3.04
C LEU A 21 1.50 7.28 -2.95
N LEU A 22 2.13 6.40 -2.16
CA LEU A 22 1.65 5.03 -2.00
C LEU A 22 0.34 4.97 -1.20
N HIS A 23 0.16 5.83 -0.19
CA HIS A 23 -1.13 5.97 0.50
C HIS A 23 -2.22 6.41 -0.47
N TRP A 24 -1.94 7.44 -1.27
CA TRP A 24 -2.90 7.94 -2.26
C TRP A 24 -3.27 6.91 -3.31
N ALA A 25 -2.28 6.17 -3.84
CA ALA A 25 -2.51 5.11 -4.82
C ALA A 25 -3.42 4.00 -4.25
N THR A 26 -3.18 3.61 -2.99
CA THR A 26 -4.00 2.61 -2.32
C THR A 26 -5.40 3.11 -1.98
N ASP A 27 -5.55 4.33 -1.45
CA ASP A 27 -6.83 4.96 -1.13
C ASP A 27 -7.76 5.05 -2.38
N HIS A 28 -7.16 5.22 -3.56
CA HIS A 28 -7.88 5.29 -4.84
C HIS A 28 -8.09 3.92 -5.50
N GLY A 29 -7.62 2.82 -4.90
CA GLY A 29 -7.72 1.49 -5.49
C GLY A 29 -6.89 1.31 -6.77
N ASN A 30 -5.84 2.11 -6.98
CA ASN A 30 -5.06 2.10 -8.22
C ASN A 30 -3.91 1.07 -8.14
N LEU A 31 -4.23 -0.18 -8.45
CA LEU A 31 -3.29 -1.29 -8.43
C LEU A 31 -2.06 -1.07 -9.33
N GLU A 32 -2.24 -0.52 -10.53
CA GLU A 32 -1.12 -0.28 -11.47
C GLU A 32 -0.14 0.73 -10.88
N LEU A 33 -0.66 1.81 -10.27
CA LEU A 33 0.18 2.82 -9.62
C LEU A 33 0.87 2.25 -8.37
N VAL A 34 0.18 1.47 -7.54
CA VAL A 34 0.79 0.77 -6.40
C VAL A 34 1.96 -0.10 -6.88
N CYS A 35 1.75 -0.94 -7.90
CA CYS A 35 2.81 -1.77 -8.48
C CYS A 35 3.97 -0.92 -9.00
N ALA A 36 3.69 0.18 -9.70
CA ALA A 36 4.72 1.08 -10.22
C ALA A 36 5.54 1.72 -9.09
N LEU A 37 4.90 2.19 -8.02
CA LEU A 37 5.57 2.79 -6.87
C LEU A 37 6.46 1.77 -6.15
N LEU A 38 5.97 0.55 -5.92
CA LEU A 38 6.76 -0.53 -5.31
C LEU A 38 7.96 -0.94 -6.19
N ARG A 39 7.80 -0.94 -7.52
CA ARG A 39 8.93 -1.17 -8.46
C ARG A 39 10.00 -0.09 -8.38
N ASN A 40 9.63 1.13 -7.99
CA ASN A 40 10.55 2.24 -7.76
C ASN A 40 11.02 2.29 -6.30
N GLU A 41 10.92 1.20 -5.54
CA GLU A 41 11.40 1.09 -4.16
C GLU A 41 10.67 2.02 -3.17
N ALA A 42 9.41 2.35 -3.44
CA ALA A 42 8.56 3.03 -2.46
C ALA A 42 8.45 2.18 -1.18
N ASP A 43 8.56 2.83 -0.02
CA ASP A 43 8.43 2.15 1.27
C ASP A 43 6.97 1.73 1.53
N PRO A 44 6.63 0.42 1.53
CA PRO A 44 5.28 -0.04 1.82
C PRO A 44 4.89 0.09 3.30
N ASN A 45 5.86 0.37 4.18
CA ASN A 45 5.66 0.52 5.63
C ASN A 45 5.62 1.98 6.08
N CYS A 46 5.57 2.92 5.14
CA CYS A 46 5.40 4.33 5.49
C CYS A 46 4.11 4.54 6.29
N GLN A 47 4.15 5.45 7.26
CA GLN A 47 3.01 5.81 8.10
C GLN A 47 2.62 7.25 7.81
N ASP A 48 1.31 7.50 7.77
CA ASP A 48 0.75 8.85 7.78
C ASP A 48 0.68 9.43 9.21
N ALA A 49 0.09 10.62 9.35
CA ALA A 49 0.00 11.33 10.63
C ALA A 49 -0.83 10.58 11.69
N ASP A 50 -1.73 9.69 11.26
CA ASP A 50 -2.56 8.85 12.12
C ASP A 50 -1.89 7.48 12.38
N GLY A 51 -0.66 7.29 11.91
CA GLY A 51 0.09 6.04 12.03
C GLY A 51 -0.36 4.97 11.04
N GLN A 52 -1.30 5.26 10.14
CA GLN A 52 -1.83 4.31 9.19
C GLN A 52 -0.81 4.06 8.08
N THR A 53 -0.65 2.79 7.70
CA THR A 53 0.19 2.38 6.56
C THR A 53 -0.66 2.21 5.31
N PRO A 54 -0.06 2.15 4.09
CA PRO A 54 -0.81 1.79 2.89
C PRO A 54 -1.61 0.48 3.05
N LEU A 55 -1.12 -0.45 3.88
CA LEU A 55 -1.81 -1.70 4.16
C LEU A 55 -3.11 -1.50 4.96
N HIS A 56 -3.15 -0.54 5.89
CA HIS A 56 -4.39 -0.15 6.59
C HIS A 56 -5.44 0.37 5.61
N TYR A 57 -5.04 1.28 4.71
CA TYR A 57 -5.94 1.80 3.67
C TYR A 57 -6.48 0.68 2.78
N ALA A 58 -5.63 -0.26 2.35
CA ALA A 58 -6.08 -1.40 1.52
C ALA A 58 -7.13 -2.25 2.24
N ALA A 59 -6.96 -2.50 3.54
CA ALA A 59 -7.91 -3.25 4.35
C ALA A 59 -9.23 -2.49 4.56
N MET A 60 -9.15 -1.21 4.94
CA MET A 60 -10.32 -0.34 5.15
C MET A 60 -11.15 -0.15 3.88
N CYS A 61 -10.51 -0.08 2.73
CA CYS A 61 -11.17 0.05 1.42
C CYS A 61 -11.51 -1.29 0.77
N GLU A 62 -11.25 -2.41 1.46
CA GLU A 62 -11.51 -3.78 0.99
C GLU A 62 -10.77 -4.17 -0.31
N TYR A 63 -9.65 -3.50 -0.61
CA TYR A 63 -8.82 -3.75 -1.79
C TYR A 63 -7.88 -4.94 -1.59
N ARG A 64 -8.44 -6.15 -1.67
CA ARG A 64 -7.71 -7.41 -1.47
C ARG A 64 -6.44 -7.52 -2.32
N GLU A 65 -6.57 -7.20 -3.59
CA GLU A 65 -5.47 -7.35 -4.54
C GLU A 65 -4.32 -6.40 -4.21
N ILE A 66 -4.63 -5.16 -3.82
CA ILE A 66 -3.62 -4.18 -3.40
C ILE A 66 -2.98 -4.59 -2.07
N TYR A 67 -3.77 -5.13 -1.14
CA TYR A 67 -3.26 -5.66 0.12
C TYR A 67 -2.23 -6.77 -0.15
N ASP A 68 -2.57 -7.75 -0.98
CA ASP A 68 -1.68 -8.86 -1.31
C ASP A 68 -0.42 -8.35 -2.06
N VAL A 69 -0.54 -7.39 -2.98
CA VAL A 69 0.61 -6.72 -3.65
C VAL A 69 1.54 -6.04 -2.65
N LEU A 70 0.99 -5.29 -1.68
CA LEU A 70 1.77 -4.59 -0.66
C LEU A 70 2.52 -5.57 0.24
N VAL A 71 1.87 -6.66 0.66
CA VAL A 71 2.51 -7.73 1.45
C VAL A 71 3.65 -8.39 0.66
N GLU A 72 3.43 -8.72 -0.62
CA GLU A 72 4.51 -9.21 -1.50
C GLU A 72 5.62 -8.18 -1.73
N GLY A 73 5.28 -6.90 -1.64
CA GLY A 73 6.19 -5.76 -1.67
C GLY A 73 7.00 -5.57 -0.39
N GLY A 74 6.72 -6.33 0.67
CA GLY A 74 7.41 -6.23 1.96
C GLY A 74 6.69 -5.37 3.01
N ALA A 75 5.38 -5.13 2.83
CA ALA A 75 4.56 -4.54 3.89
C ALA A 75 4.49 -5.48 5.11
N ASP A 76 4.63 -4.90 6.30
CA ASP A 76 4.55 -5.58 7.58
C ASP A 76 3.11 -5.55 8.11
N GLU A 77 2.45 -6.70 8.05
CA GLU A 77 1.07 -6.90 8.53
C GLU A 77 0.92 -6.72 10.05
N SER A 78 2.03 -6.68 10.79
CA SER A 78 2.03 -6.50 12.25
C SER A 78 2.13 -5.04 12.70
N LYS A 79 2.32 -4.10 11.75
CA LYS A 79 2.31 -2.67 12.06
C LYS A 79 0.97 -2.27 12.63
N VAL A 80 1.00 -1.36 13.60
CA VAL A 80 -0.20 -0.78 14.18
C VAL A 80 -0.29 0.70 13.85
N ASP A 81 -1.52 1.17 13.68
CA ASP A 81 -1.82 2.60 13.58
C ASP A 81 -1.74 3.32 14.94
N GLY A 82 -2.12 4.60 14.96
CA GLY A 82 -2.14 5.42 16.17
C GLY A 82 -3.09 4.93 17.26
N ASP A 83 -4.09 4.12 16.92
CA ASP A 83 -5.05 3.51 17.84
C ASP A 83 -4.59 2.12 18.33
N GLY A 84 -3.48 1.60 17.78
CA GLY A 84 -2.93 0.29 18.14
C GLY A 84 -3.57 -0.86 17.37
N GLU A 85 -4.28 -0.59 16.28
CA GLU A 85 -4.96 -1.59 15.46
C GLU A 85 -4.06 -2.02 14.30
N THR A 86 -4.08 -3.31 13.94
CA THR A 86 -3.33 -3.80 12.77
C THR A 86 -4.17 -3.68 11.50
N PRO A 87 -3.56 -3.65 10.28
CA PRO A 87 -4.30 -3.60 9.02
C PRO A 87 -5.39 -4.67 8.92
N ALA A 88 -5.09 -5.89 9.38
CA ALA A 88 -6.02 -7.02 9.33
C ALA A 88 -7.25 -6.86 10.26
N MET A 89 -7.21 -5.98 11.27
CA MET A 89 -8.37 -5.69 12.12
C MET A 89 -9.44 -4.88 11.36
N TRP A 90 -9.02 -4.08 10.40
CA TRP A 90 -9.90 -3.29 9.53
C TRP A 90 -10.44 -4.09 8.33
N ALA A 91 -9.85 -5.25 8.04
CA ALA A 91 -10.28 -6.09 6.94
C ALA A 91 -11.65 -6.75 7.22
N PRO A 92 -12.50 -6.93 6.20
CA PRO A 92 -13.79 -7.58 6.36
C PRO A 92 -13.61 -9.04 6.79
N ASP A 93 -14.54 -9.57 7.59
CA ASP A 93 -14.43 -10.93 8.14
C ASP A 93 -14.27 -12.02 7.07
N HIS A 94 -14.81 -11.81 5.86
CA HIS A 94 -14.69 -12.76 4.75
C HIS A 94 -13.28 -12.85 4.15
N TRP A 95 -12.33 -11.96 4.47
CA TRP A 95 -10.90 -12.16 4.11
C TRP A 95 -10.26 -13.29 4.91
N LYS A 96 -10.74 -13.56 6.13
CA LYS A 96 -10.22 -14.63 6.99
C LYS A 96 -10.57 -16.02 6.43
N THR A 97 -11.59 -16.08 5.57
CA THR A 97 -11.94 -17.26 4.80
C THR A 97 -11.32 -17.16 3.41
N LYS A 98 -10.09 -17.65 3.22
CA LYS A 98 -9.54 -17.82 1.88
C LYS A 98 -10.46 -18.77 1.10
N PRO A 99 -11.10 -18.36 -0.01
CA PRO A 99 -11.79 -19.32 -0.84
C PRO A 99 -10.76 -20.32 -1.37
N GLU A 100 -11.03 -21.61 -1.21
CA GLU A 100 -10.19 -22.68 -1.75
C GLU A 100 -10.07 -22.51 -3.27
N GLY A 101 -8.94 -22.01 -3.75
CA GLY A 101 -8.65 -21.92 -5.19
C GLY A 101 -8.17 -20.57 -5.72
N GLU A 102 -8.13 -19.50 -4.92
CA GLU A 102 -7.57 -18.22 -5.37
C GLU A 102 -6.03 -18.28 -5.37
N GLN A 103 -5.45 -18.49 -6.56
CA GLN A 103 -4.03 -18.25 -6.80
C GLN A 103 -3.84 -16.78 -7.17
N PHE A 104 -3.30 -16.00 -6.24
CA PHE A 104 -2.74 -14.70 -6.56
C PHE A 104 -1.51 -14.91 -7.45
N ILE A 105 -1.62 -14.53 -8.72
CA ILE A 105 -0.53 -14.60 -9.70
C ILE A 105 0.34 -13.35 -9.53
N GLY A 106 1.28 -13.40 -8.57
CA GLY A 106 2.07 -12.26 -8.10
C GLY A 106 2.52 -11.24 -9.16
N TRP A 107 2.62 -9.98 -8.76
CA TRP A 107 2.75 -8.80 -9.63
C TRP A 107 4.12 -8.60 -10.30
N LYS A 108 5.08 -9.53 -10.10
CA LYS A 108 6.47 -9.46 -10.58
C LYS A 108 6.72 -10.21 -11.91
N SER A 109 5.72 -10.27 -12.80
CA SER A 109 5.89 -10.85 -14.15
C SER A 109 6.50 -9.86 -15.14
#